data_AF-A0A948XCT3-F1
#
_entry.id   AF-A0A948XCT3-F1
#
_cell.length_a   1.000
_cell.length_b   1.000
_cell.length_c   1.000
_cell.angle_alpha   90.00
_cell.angle_beta   90.00
_cell.angle_gamma   90.00
#
_symmetry.space_group_name_H-M   'P 1'
#
loop_
_entity.id
_entity.type
_entity.pdbx_description
1 polymer ?
#
loop_
_entity_poly.entity_id
_entity_poly.type
_entity_poly.pdbx_seq_one_letter_code
_entity_poly.pdbx_strand_id
1 'polypeptide(L)'
;MSNKRKRDYDAIRRDIERQCVLTYKPRKCYTSYTLFSTYMGNIFCLINMEGNVVHTWRVRGAKVGEILPDGHLMYGHMWNGLVKIDWNSKELWYYKCSQHHDFAVMPNGHVMILCGIRGKDFPLRLILEERRNPKVREEGPFATCYIIEVDPVTNEIVWEWWADEHIEELKKIGVKFPIQADDIFHTNTCE
;
A
#
# COMPACT_ATOMS: atom_id res chain seq x y z
N MET A 1 -14.47 10.65 -46.43
CA MET A 1 -13.02 10.84 -46.20
C MET A 1 -12.81 11.26 -44.76
N SER A 2 -12.25 10.39 -43.92
CA SER A 2 -12.12 10.59 -42.47
C SER A 2 -10.89 11.44 -42.15
N ASN A 3 -11.12 12.63 -41.60
CA ASN A 3 -10.10 13.61 -41.25
C ASN A 3 -9.55 13.28 -39.85
N LYS A 4 -8.57 12.38 -39.76
CA LYS A 4 -7.84 12.12 -38.52
C LYS A 4 -6.95 13.33 -38.21
N ARG A 5 -7.33 14.14 -37.21
CA ARG A 5 -6.44 15.15 -36.61
C ARG A 5 -5.12 14.46 -36.23
N LYS A 6 -4.02 14.79 -36.91
CA LYS A 6 -2.67 14.46 -36.46
C LYS A 6 -2.49 15.12 -35.10
N ARG A 7 -2.26 14.33 -34.05
CA ARG A 7 -1.92 14.88 -32.73
C ARG A 7 -0.55 15.55 -32.87
N ASP A 8 -0.49 16.82 -32.48
CA ASP A 8 0.76 17.55 -32.40
C ASP A 8 1.51 17.07 -31.15
N TYR A 9 2.39 16.09 -31.34
CA TYR A 9 3.17 15.49 -30.28
C TYR A 9 4.14 16.48 -29.62
N ASP A 10 4.55 17.54 -30.33
CA ASP A 10 5.43 18.56 -29.79
C ASP A 10 4.68 19.51 -28.86
N ALA A 11 3.43 19.84 -29.18
CA ALA A 11 2.55 20.60 -28.28
C ALA A 11 2.25 19.82 -26.99
N ILE A 12 1.93 18.53 -27.10
CA ILE A 12 1.69 17.64 -25.95
C ILE A 12 2.97 17.53 -25.10
N ARG A 13 4.13 17.35 -25.74
CA ARG A 13 5.41 17.29 -25.05
C ARG A 13 5.65 18.56 -24.24
N ARG A 14 5.54 19.75 -24.85
CA ARG A 14 5.72 21.05 -24.16
C ARG A 14 4.81 21.25 -22.95
N ASP A 15 3.58 20.75 -23.01
CA ASP A 15 2.64 20.81 -21.88
C ASP A 15 3.07 19.87 -20.74
N ILE A 16 3.54 18.66 -21.08
CA ILE A 16 4.12 17.71 -20.13
C ILE A 16 5.41 18.25 -19.52
N GLU A 17 6.26 18.92 -20.30
CA GLU A 17 7.53 19.50 -19.82
C GLU A 17 7.34 20.56 -18.74
N ARG A 18 6.16 21.20 -18.70
CA ARG A 18 5.79 22.18 -17.67
C ARG A 18 5.19 21.57 -16.41
N GLN A 19 4.72 20.32 -16.48
CA GLN A 19 3.97 19.66 -15.41
C GLN A 19 4.70 18.45 -14.80
N CYS A 20 5.76 17.98 -15.44
CA CYS A 20 6.49 16.77 -15.03
C CYS A 20 7.99 17.02 -14.87
N VAL A 21 8.65 16.13 -14.12
CA VAL A 21 10.12 16.14 -13.97
C VAL A 21 10.74 15.60 -15.26
N LEU A 22 11.43 16.45 -16.02
CA LEU A 22 12.11 16.07 -17.28
C LEU A 22 13.64 16.16 -17.24
N THR A 23 14.21 16.63 -16.13
CA THR A 23 15.66 16.84 -16.05
C THR A 23 16.35 15.64 -15.42
N TYR A 24 17.06 14.86 -16.24
CA TYR A 24 17.99 13.84 -15.79
C TYR A 24 19.42 14.35 -15.89
N LYS A 25 20.12 14.45 -14.75
CA LYS A 25 21.55 14.83 -14.67
C LYS A 25 22.33 13.66 -14.06
N PRO A 26 22.83 12.69 -14.85
CA PRO A 26 23.41 11.44 -14.35
C PRO A 26 24.44 11.62 -13.24
N ARG A 27 25.34 12.62 -13.38
CA ARG A 27 26.39 12.92 -12.38
C ARG A 27 25.86 13.46 -11.05
N LYS A 28 24.57 13.79 -10.96
CA LYS A 28 23.88 14.28 -9.75
C LYS A 28 22.80 13.30 -9.26
N CYS A 29 22.75 12.11 -9.83
CA CYS A 29 21.77 11.09 -9.50
C CYS A 29 22.49 9.82 -9.03
N TYR A 30 21.88 9.09 -8.11
CA TYR A 30 22.30 7.72 -7.84
C TYR A 30 21.95 6.84 -9.04
N THR A 31 22.84 5.90 -9.38
CA THR A 31 22.51 4.83 -10.33
C THR A 31 21.63 3.83 -9.61
N SER A 32 20.33 3.90 -9.88
CA SER A 32 19.33 3.02 -9.26
C SER A 32 18.21 2.67 -10.24
N TYR A 33 17.32 1.80 -9.79
CA TYR A 33 16.07 1.50 -10.46
C TYR A 33 14.90 2.08 -9.66
N THR A 34 13.83 2.43 -10.35
CA THR A 34 12.57 2.82 -9.73
C THR A 34 11.53 1.74 -9.97
N LEU A 35 11.01 1.18 -8.87
CA LEU A 35 9.85 0.30 -8.89
C LEU A 35 8.60 1.16 -8.73
N PHE A 36 7.60 0.98 -9.59
CA PHE A 36 6.31 1.62 -9.41
C PHE A 36 5.17 0.79 -10.01
N SER A 37 3.96 1.07 -9.53
CA SER A 37 2.70 0.60 -10.10
C SER A 37 1.69 1.74 -10.10
N THR A 38 0.60 1.58 -10.84
CA THR A 38 -0.55 2.48 -10.75
C THR A 38 -1.47 2.03 -9.62
N TYR A 39 -2.30 2.93 -9.11
CA TYR A 39 -3.28 2.58 -8.08
C TYR A 39 -4.22 1.47 -8.57
N MET A 40 -4.24 0.34 -7.87
CA MET A 40 -4.95 -0.89 -8.24
C MET A 40 -4.50 -1.48 -9.60
N GLY A 41 -3.28 -1.16 -10.04
CA GLY A 41 -2.68 -1.68 -11.25
C GLY A 41 -2.39 -3.16 -11.16
N ASN A 42 -2.36 -3.83 -12.32
CA ASN A 42 -2.04 -5.26 -12.45
C ASN A 42 -0.61 -5.51 -12.94
N ILE A 43 0.24 -4.46 -12.97
CA ILE A 43 1.62 -4.53 -13.40
C ILE A 43 2.48 -3.65 -12.48
N PHE A 44 3.58 -4.20 -11.99
CA PHE A 44 4.71 -3.40 -11.49
C PHE A 44 5.76 -3.25 -12.58
N CYS A 45 6.28 -2.03 -12.74
CA CYS A 45 7.37 -1.71 -13.64
C CYS A 45 8.63 -1.42 -12.84
N LEU A 46 9.74 -2.03 -13.24
CA LEU A 46 11.08 -1.60 -12.86
C LEU A 46 11.64 -0.78 -14.02
N ILE A 47 11.98 0.48 -13.77
CA ILE A 47 12.61 1.35 -14.77
C ILE A 47 14.01 1.74 -14.33
N ASN A 48 14.90 1.94 -15.29
CA ASN A 48 16.19 2.56 -15.03
C ASN A 48 16.09 4.10 -15.08
N MET A 49 17.18 4.79 -14.74
CA MET A 49 17.22 6.27 -14.74
C MET A 49 17.06 6.93 -16.13
N GLU A 50 17.14 6.16 -17.21
CA GLU A 50 16.88 6.63 -18.58
C GLU A 50 15.38 6.49 -18.96
N GLY A 51 14.56 5.95 -18.07
CA GLY A 51 13.13 5.70 -18.30
C GLY A 51 12.85 4.40 -19.07
N ASN A 52 13.86 3.57 -19.30
CA ASN A 52 13.68 2.27 -19.95
C ASN A 52 13.09 1.29 -18.94
N VAL A 53 12.02 0.60 -19.34
CA VAL A 53 11.47 -0.54 -18.57
C VAL A 53 12.46 -1.69 -18.67
N VAL A 54 13.07 -2.05 -17.54
CA VAL A 54 14.02 -3.15 -17.47
C VAL A 54 13.34 -4.47 -17.13
N HIS A 55 12.23 -4.40 -16.39
CA HIS A 55 11.45 -5.57 -16.03
C HIS A 55 10.01 -5.21 -15.68
N THR A 56 9.12 -6.19 -15.78
CA THR A 56 7.73 -6.07 -15.33
C THR A 56 7.28 -7.32 -14.59
N TRP A 57 6.54 -7.14 -13.51
CA TRP A 57 5.80 -8.23 -12.86
C TRP A 57 4.31 -8.09 -13.15
N ARG A 58 3.66 -9.21 -13.46
CA ARG A 58 2.20 -9.29 -13.48
C ARG A 58 1.72 -9.53 -12.05
N VAL A 59 0.84 -8.66 -11.57
CA VAL A 59 0.33 -8.68 -10.20
C VAL A 59 -1.19 -8.61 -10.16
N ARG A 60 -1.75 -8.93 -9.00
CA ARG A 60 -3.16 -8.58 -8.69
C ARG A 60 -3.25 -7.08 -8.42
N GLY A 61 -4.46 -6.55 -8.21
CA GLY A 61 -4.68 -5.12 -7.98
C GLY A 61 -3.79 -4.56 -6.86
N ALA A 62 -2.68 -3.94 -7.26
CA ALA A 62 -1.60 -3.58 -6.36
C ALA A 62 -1.54 -2.07 -6.13
N LYS A 63 -0.81 -1.68 -5.08
CA LYS A 63 -0.63 -0.28 -4.72
C LYS A 63 0.80 0.01 -4.31
N VAL A 64 1.30 -0.71 -3.30
CA VAL A 64 2.66 -0.62 -2.77
C VAL A 64 3.40 -1.93 -3.03
N GLY A 65 4.72 -1.86 -3.18
CA GLY A 65 5.57 -3.04 -3.30
C GLY A 65 7.04 -2.70 -3.09
N GLU A 66 7.81 -3.72 -2.73
CA GLU A 66 9.23 -3.66 -2.42
C GLU A 66 9.95 -4.86 -3.06
N ILE A 67 11.13 -4.62 -3.65
CA ILE A 67 12.04 -5.70 -4.03
C ILE A 67 12.89 -6.04 -2.82
N LEU A 68 12.73 -7.26 -2.33
CA LEU A 68 13.44 -7.77 -1.16
C LEU A 68 14.92 -8.08 -1.50
N PRO A 69 15.81 -8.21 -0.49
CA PRO A 69 17.23 -8.53 -0.72
C PRO A 69 17.48 -9.83 -1.48
N ASP A 70 16.53 -10.78 -1.45
CA ASP A 70 16.59 -12.03 -2.20
C ASP A 70 16.14 -11.90 -3.67
N GLY A 71 15.78 -10.69 -4.11
CA GLY A 71 15.36 -10.39 -5.48
C GLY A 71 13.87 -10.66 -5.77
N HIS A 72 13.10 -11.09 -4.78
CA HIS A 72 11.66 -11.28 -4.91
C HIS A 72 10.91 -9.96 -4.74
N LEU A 73 9.76 -9.82 -5.40
CA LEU A 73 8.87 -8.68 -5.21
C LEU A 73 7.81 -9.06 -4.18
N MET A 74 7.73 -8.27 -3.10
CA MET A 74 6.61 -8.30 -2.17
C MET A 74 5.68 -7.13 -2.46
N TYR A 75 4.37 -7.34 -2.51
CA TYR A 75 3.41 -6.28 -2.81
C TYR A 75 2.07 -6.46 -2.10
N GLY A 76 1.41 -5.33 -1.81
CA GLY A 76 0.06 -5.31 -1.26
C GLY A 76 -0.97 -5.58 -2.36
N HIS A 77 -1.69 -6.69 -2.25
CA HIS A 77 -2.93 -6.92 -3.01
C HIS A 77 -4.04 -6.17 -2.29
N MET A 78 -4.32 -4.96 -2.77
CA MET A 78 -5.09 -3.95 -2.04
C MET A 78 -6.42 -4.51 -1.52
N TRP A 79 -6.66 -4.33 -0.23
CA TRP A 79 -7.82 -4.86 0.49
C TRP A 79 -7.99 -6.37 0.34
N ASN A 80 -6.95 -7.14 0.09
CA ASN A 80 -7.10 -8.57 -0.16
C ASN A 80 -6.01 -9.41 0.47
N GLY A 81 -4.79 -8.88 0.56
CA GLY A 81 -3.69 -9.54 1.23
C GLY A 81 -2.34 -8.97 0.89
N LEU A 82 -1.30 -9.68 1.31
CA LEU A 82 0.09 -9.41 0.98
C LEU A 82 0.64 -10.59 0.18
N VAL A 83 1.43 -10.31 -0.86
CA VAL A 83 1.88 -11.32 -1.82
C VAL A 83 3.39 -11.22 -2.01
N LYS A 84 4.08 -12.35 -2.02
CA LYS A 84 5.49 -12.45 -2.47
C LYS A 84 5.54 -13.24 -3.76
N ILE A 85 6.18 -12.69 -4.78
CA ILE A 85 6.35 -13.30 -6.11
C ILE A 85 7.80 -13.30 -6.55
N ASP A 86 8.16 -14.26 -7.40
CA ASP A 86 9.49 -14.34 -8.01
C ASP A 86 9.66 -13.39 -9.20
N TRP A 87 10.86 -13.37 -9.77
CA TRP A 87 11.19 -12.59 -10.97
C TRP A 87 10.24 -12.84 -12.14
N ASN A 88 9.70 -14.05 -12.28
CA ASN A 88 8.81 -14.47 -13.36
C ASN A 88 7.32 -14.26 -13.02
N SER A 89 7.01 -13.52 -11.96
CA SER A 89 5.65 -13.30 -11.44
C SER A 89 4.97 -14.56 -10.88
N LYS A 90 5.74 -15.59 -10.52
CA LYS A 90 5.18 -16.76 -9.83
C LYS A 90 4.95 -16.43 -8.36
N GLU A 91 3.74 -16.69 -7.87
CA GLU A 91 3.41 -16.57 -6.45
C GLU A 91 4.22 -17.58 -5.62
N LEU A 92 4.93 -17.07 -4.61
CA LEU A 92 5.70 -17.85 -3.66
C LEU A 92 5.00 -17.93 -2.31
N TRP A 93 4.29 -16.86 -1.92
CA TRP A 93 3.57 -16.76 -0.66
C TRP A 93 2.44 -15.75 -0.76
N TYR A 94 1.35 -16.00 -0.03
CA TYR A 94 0.18 -15.14 0.05
C TYR A 94 -0.39 -15.15 1.46
N TYR A 95 -0.61 -13.97 2.03
CA TYR A 95 -1.28 -13.81 3.31
C TYR A 95 -2.57 -13.03 3.15
N LYS A 96 -3.69 -13.65 3.53
CA LYS A 96 -5.02 -13.03 3.46
C LYS A 96 -5.18 -12.05 4.63
N CYS A 97 -5.24 -10.76 4.30
CA CYS A 97 -5.52 -9.69 5.25
C CYS A 97 -6.13 -8.48 4.53
N SER A 98 -6.58 -7.48 5.28
CA SER A 98 -7.14 -6.24 4.74
C SER A 98 -6.06 -5.18 4.55
N GLN A 99 -4.94 -5.55 3.92
CA GLN A 99 -3.83 -4.65 3.62
C GLN A 99 -4.35 -3.38 2.93
N HIS A 100 -4.03 -2.22 3.49
CA HIS A 100 -4.65 -0.95 3.10
C HIS A 100 -3.68 0.01 2.40
N HIS A 101 -2.47 0.18 2.97
CA HIS A 101 -1.46 1.09 2.41
C HIS A 101 -0.09 0.47 2.40
N ASP A 102 0.48 0.16 3.56
CA ASP A 102 1.90 -0.16 3.68
C ASP A 102 2.16 -1.54 4.30
N PHE A 103 3.42 -1.96 4.24
CA PHE A 103 3.97 -3.11 4.95
C PHE A 103 5.48 -2.91 5.13
N ALA A 104 6.06 -3.57 6.14
CA ALA A 104 7.51 -3.60 6.34
C ALA A 104 7.97 -5.03 6.61
N VAL A 105 9.05 -5.45 5.96
CA VAL A 105 9.74 -6.71 6.29
C VAL A 105 10.75 -6.41 7.40
N MET A 106 10.53 -7.02 8.56
CA MET A 106 11.26 -6.75 9.78
C MET A 106 12.62 -7.49 9.81
N PRO A 107 13.63 -7.03 10.58
CA PRO A 107 14.93 -7.69 10.67
C PRO A 107 14.90 -9.14 11.18
N ASN A 108 13.86 -9.51 11.94
CA ASN A 108 13.62 -10.89 12.41
C ASN A 108 13.00 -11.79 11.33
N GLY A 109 12.68 -11.25 10.14
CA GLY A 109 12.03 -11.97 9.05
C GLY A 109 10.50 -11.96 9.11
N HIS A 110 9.90 -11.39 10.16
CA HIS A 110 8.46 -11.16 10.22
C HIS A 110 8.05 -10.02 9.29
N VAL A 111 6.75 -9.88 9.10
CA VAL A 111 6.19 -8.84 8.24
C VAL A 111 5.16 -8.05 9.03
N MET A 112 5.43 -6.77 9.21
CA MET A 112 4.48 -5.81 9.74
C MET A 112 3.57 -5.35 8.61
N ILE A 113 2.25 -5.40 8.79
CA ILE A 113 1.26 -5.11 7.75
C ILE A 113 0.28 -4.09 8.29
N LEU A 114 0.14 -2.98 7.56
CA LEU A 114 -0.89 -2.00 7.84
C LEU A 114 -2.22 -2.43 7.21
N CYS A 115 -3.18 -2.75 8.08
CA CYS A 115 -4.51 -3.17 7.72
C CYS A 115 -5.56 -2.11 8.05
N GLY A 116 -6.68 -2.16 7.32
CA GLY A 116 -7.83 -1.30 7.58
C GLY A 116 -9.12 -2.10 7.67
N ILE A 117 -10.19 -1.45 8.11
CA ILE A 117 -11.54 -1.95 7.85
C ILE A 117 -12.21 -1.22 6.73
N ARG A 118 -12.82 -1.99 5.82
CA ARG A 118 -13.70 -1.46 4.80
C ARG A 118 -14.90 -2.38 4.61
N GLY A 119 -16.05 -1.96 5.13
CA GLY A 119 -17.35 -2.60 4.87
C GLY A 119 -17.48 -4.05 5.35
N LYS A 120 -18.59 -4.68 4.96
CA LYS A 120 -19.03 -6.02 5.44
C LYS A 120 -18.30 -7.21 4.78
N ASP A 121 -17.41 -6.97 3.82
CA ASP A 121 -16.94 -7.99 2.88
C ASP A 121 -15.57 -8.61 3.22
N PHE A 122 -15.06 -8.44 4.45
CA PHE A 122 -13.84 -9.12 4.89
C PHE A 122 -14.11 -10.34 5.77
N PRO A 123 -13.82 -11.57 5.30
CA PRO A 123 -13.90 -12.76 6.11
C PRO A 123 -12.54 -13.00 6.77
N LEU A 124 -12.17 -12.16 7.75
CA LEU A 124 -11.29 -12.62 8.81
C LEU A 124 -12.10 -12.56 10.10
N ARG A 125 -12.16 -13.71 10.76
CA ARG A 125 -12.89 -14.12 11.98
C ARG A 125 -13.00 -13.11 13.15
N LEU A 126 -12.46 -11.91 13.02
CA LEU A 126 -12.37 -10.81 13.99
C LEU A 126 -13.35 -9.65 13.73
N ILE A 127 -14.07 -9.61 12.59
CA ILE A 127 -15.04 -8.53 12.33
C ILE A 127 -16.38 -8.74 13.05
N LEU A 128 -16.74 -9.99 13.39
CA LEU A 128 -18.14 -10.29 13.68
C LEU A 128 -18.60 -10.04 15.10
N GLU A 129 -17.72 -10.00 16.10
CA GLU A 129 -18.25 -9.89 17.46
C GLU A 129 -18.18 -8.50 18.03
N GLU A 130 -17.19 -7.65 17.73
CA GLU A 130 -17.15 -6.38 18.42
C GLU A 130 -16.00 -5.48 17.89
N ARG A 131 -16.35 -4.39 17.19
CA ARG A 131 -15.48 -3.20 17.13
C ARG A 131 -16.15 -2.13 17.98
N ARG A 132 -15.49 -1.86 19.12
CA ARG A 132 -16.11 -1.78 20.47
C ARG A 132 -16.16 -0.39 21.08
N ASN A 133 -15.62 0.66 20.45
CA ASN A 133 -15.41 1.92 21.17
C ASN A 133 -16.45 3.01 20.83
N PRO A 134 -17.62 3.05 21.53
CA PRO A 134 -18.62 4.10 21.34
C PRO A 134 -18.08 5.49 21.69
N LYS A 135 -16.90 5.58 22.33
CA LYS A 135 -16.24 6.86 22.60
C LYS A 135 -15.74 7.55 21.32
N VAL A 136 -15.60 6.84 20.20
CA VAL A 136 -15.25 7.48 18.92
C VAL A 136 -16.45 8.15 18.28
N ARG A 137 -17.57 7.42 18.21
CA ARG A 137 -18.83 7.88 17.61
C ARG A 137 -19.99 7.25 18.37
N GLU A 138 -20.94 8.09 18.79
CA GLU A 138 -22.15 7.63 19.51
C GLU A 138 -23.04 6.75 18.62
N GLU A 139 -22.96 6.92 17.29
CA GLU A 139 -23.83 6.31 16.29
C GLU A 139 -23.36 4.94 15.75
N GLY A 140 -22.24 4.39 16.23
CA GLY A 140 -21.79 3.03 15.87
C GLY A 140 -20.40 2.94 15.21
N PRO A 141 -20.07 1.79 14.60
CA PRO A 141 -18.70 1.44 14.21
C PRO A 141 -18.17 2.33 13.07
N PHE A 142 -16.86 2.59 13.09
CA PHE A 142 -16.14 3.39 12.09
C PHE A 142 -14.98 2.58 11.50
N ALA A 143 -14.39 3.08 10.40
CA ALA A 143 -13.20 2.48 9.82
C ALA A 143 -11.97 2.81 10.69
N THR A 144 -11.44 1.80 11.39
CA THR A 144 -10.18 1.90 12.12
C THR A 144 -9.05 1.24 11.31
N CYS A 145 -7.83 1.72 11.53
CA CYS A 145 -6.61 1.07 11.07
C CYS A 145 -5.97 0.31 12.22
N TYR A 146 -5.30 -0.78 11.86
CA TYR A 146 -4.58 -1.62 12.80
C TYR A 146 -3.34 -2.17 12.11
N ILE A 147 -2.34 -2.51 12.91
CA ILE A 147 -1.08 -3.07 12.44
C ILE A 147 -1.00 -4.49 12.98
N ILE A 148 -0.59 -5.44 12.15
CA ILE A 148 -0.28 -6.81 12.58
C ILE A 148 1.17 -7.12 12.21
N GLU A 149 1.87 -7.84 13.09
CA GLU A 149 3.14 -8.48 12.78
C GLU A 149 2.87 -9.97 12.55
N VAL A 150 3.26 -10.47 11.39
CA VAL A 150 3.01 -11.85 10.94
C VAL A 150 4.34 -12.57 10.79
N ASP A 151 4.44 -13.76 11.37
CA ASP A 151 5.52 -14.70 11.02
C ASP A 151 5.15 -15.39 9.70
N PRO A 152 5.87 -15.16 8.59
CA PRO A 152 5.53 -15.77 7.30
C PRO A 152 5.82 -17.28 7.23
N VAL A 153 6.54 -17.85 8.20
CA VAL A 153 6.81 -19.30 8.27
C VAL A 153 5.60 -20.04 8.81
N THR A 154 5.00 -19.54 9.90
CA THR A 154 3.84 -20.13 10.56
C THR A 154 2.50 -19.56 10.07
N ASN A 155 2.52 -18.36 9.49
CA ASN A 155 1.36 -17.50 9.19
C ASN A 155 0.58 -17.07 10.44
N GLU A 156 1.22 -17.06 11.61
CA GLU A 156 0.62 -16.58 12.85
C GLU A 156 0.83 -15.08 13.02
N ILE A 157 -0.16 -14.40 13.60
CA ILE A 157 -0.01 -13.03 14.10
C ILE A 157 0.70 -13.13 15.44
N VAL A 158 1.90 -12.57 15.53
CA VAL A 158 2.73 -12.59 16.75
C VAL A 158 2.58 -11.32 17.59
N TRP A 159 2.09 -10.25 16.97
CA TRP A 159 1.79 -8.97 17.61
C TRP A 159 0.75 -8.20 16.81
N GLU A 160 -0.02 -7.35 17.49
CA GLU A 160 -0.96 -6.44 16.86
C GLU A 160 -1.12 -5.14 17.65
N TRP A 161 -1.56 -4.09 16.94
CA TRP A 161 -1.89 -2.80 17.51
C TRP A 161 -3.09 -2.18 16.82
N TRP A 162 -3.99 -1.61 17.61
CA TRP A 162 -5.29 -1.15 17.18
C TRP A 162 -5.51 0.31 17.55
N ALA A 163 -5.65 1.19 16.57
CA ALA A 163 -5.70 2.64 16.83
C ALA A 163 -6.83 3.06 17.79
N ASP A 164 -7.94 2.32 17.79
CA ASP A 164 -9.13 2.62 18.59
C ASP A 164 -9.04 2.18 20.06
N GLU A 165 -8.02 1.40 20.42
CA GLU A 165 -7.68 1.10 21.82
C GLU A 165 -6.97 2.29 22.50
N HIS A 166 -6.36 3.18 21.71
CA HIS A 166 -5.50 4.27 22.19
C HIS A 166 -6.20 5.65 22.29
N ILE A 167 -7.54 5.70 22.27
CA ILE A 167 -8.30 6.96 22.34
C ILE A 167 -7.93 7.83 23.54
N GLU A 168 -7.76 7.22 24.72
CA GLU A 168 -7.45 8.01 25.93
C GLU A 168 -6.03 8.60 25.86
N GLU A 169 -5.12 8.00 25.11
CA GLU A 169 -3.80 8.56 24.84
C GLU A 169 -3.89 9.72 23.83
N LEU A 170 -4.69 9.55 22.78
CA LEU A 170 -4.97 10.59 21.80
C LEU A 170 -5.64 11.82 22.44
N LYS A 171 -6.53 11.62 23.43
CA LYS A 171 -7.10 12.73 24.22
C LYS A 171 -6.05 13.52 24.98
N LYS A 172 -5.01 12.86 25.53
CA LYS A 172 -3.93 13.53 26.29
C LYS A 172 -3.11 14.48 25.42
N ILE A 173 -3.02 14.21 24.12
CA ILE A 173 -2.34 15.07 23.14
C ILE A 173 -3.28 16.07 22.44
N GLY A 174 -4.52 16.20 22.92
CA GLY A 174 -5.47 17.22 22.47
C GLY A 174 -6.48 16.78 21.41
N VAL A 175 -6.50 15.50 21.02
CA VAL A 175 -7.54 14.99 20.12
C VAL A 175 -8.88 14.94 20.85
N LYS A 176 -9.89 15.62 20.31
CA LYS A 176 -11.23 15.67 20.90
C LYS A 176 -12.11 14.60 20.27
N PHE A 177 -12.77 13.82 21.12
CA PHE A 177 -13.76 12.81 20.73
C PHE A 177 -15.13 13.17 21.34
N PRO A 178 -16.27 12.78 20.72
CA PRO A 178 -16.37 11.99 19.49
C PRO A 178 -15.97 12.80 18.25
N ILE A 179 -15.48 12.11 17.22
CA ILE A 179 -15.15 12.71 15.92
C ILE A 179 -16.19 12.24 14.90
N GLN A 180 -16.84 13.18 14.22
CA GLN A 180 -17.78 12.90 13.13
C GLN A 180 -17.04 12.87 11.77
N ALA A 181 -16.16 11.89 11.60
CA ALA A 181 -15.51 11.60 10.33
C ALA A 181 -15.38 10.08 10.13
N ASP A 182 -15.44 9.64 8.88
CA ASP A 182 -15.50 8.21 8.56
C ASP A 182 -14.12 7.52 8.62
N ASP A 183 -13.03 8.29 8.54
CA ASP A 183 -11.66 7.80 8.43
C ASP A 183 -10.70 8.61 9.34
N ILE A 184 -10.70 8.29 10.64
CA ILE A 184 -10.02 9.09 11.67
C ILE A 184 -8.65 8.54 12.11
N PHE A 185 -8.40 7.25 11.82
CA PHE A 185 -7.13 6.58 12.12
C PHE A 185 -6.38 6.20 10.86
N HIS A 186 -6.74 6.83 9.74
CA HIS A 186 -6.04 6.65 8.48
C HIS A 186 -4.55 6.82 8.68
N THR A 187 -3.80 5.76 8.41
CA THR A 187 -2.36 5.82 8.27
C THR A 187 -2.00 5.26 6.90
N ASN A 188 -0.89 5.77 6.38
CA ASN A 188 -0.36 5.42 5.08
C ASN A 188 0.95 4.66 5.15
N THR A 189 1.49 4.49 6.36
CA THR A 189 2.87 4.05 6.55
C THR A 189 3.01 3.15 7.77
N CYS A 190 3.85 2.13 7.63
CA CYS A 190 4.43 1.37 8.75
C CYS A 190 5.88 1.03 8.40
N GLU A 191 6.82 1.32 9.29
CA GLU A 191 8.27 1.10 9.11
C GLU A 191 8.91 0.49 10.36
#